data_AF-A0A3N4NP79-F1
#
_entry.id   AF-A0A3N4NP79-F1
#
_cell.length_a   1.000
_cell.length_b   1.000
_cell.length_c   1.000
_cell.angle_alpha   90.00
_cell.angle_beta   90.00
_cell.angle_gamma   90.00
#
_symmetry.space_group_name_H-M   'P 1'
#
loop_
_entity.id
_entity.type
_entity.pdbx_description
1 polymer ?
#
loop_
_entity_poly.entity_id
_entity_poly.type
_entity_poly.pdbx_seq_one_letter_code
_entity_poly.pdbx_strand_id
1 'polypeptide(L)'
;MLKRTMTGHASPILTSLLDTDAYKLHMQQAVFHRYYDVTVAAEFRCRGDDLLGLYANEIREAINAMQTLALTDDEYTYLSSLPFFHADYLNWLRDFRYNPAQVQVRNHNGHLDIRIDGPWREVILWEVPLLALISEVVHRHRSPLVGAQQAVDHLQQKLGAFRAAVADTDMSRFRLMDFGTRRRFSHDVQRAIVATLKQDFPWLIGTSNYDLARRLELTPVGTQAHEWFQAFQQISPVLANSQRAALQAWLDEYDNQLGIALTDCIAMDAFLRDFGVNFASRYQGLRHDSGDPIEWGEKALAHYETLGIDPLSKTLVFSDNLDLDKALALYRYFGQRTQVVFGIGTRLTCDIPGVTPLNIVIKLMECNGKPVAKLSDSPGKTICRDPAFVRALRKAFDLPLVKKAS
;
A
#
# COMPACT_ATOMS: atom_id res chain seq x y z
N MET A 1 -30.74 -27.35 13.48
CA MET A 1 -29.56 -26.51 13.77
C MET A 1 -28.33 -27.39 13.78
N LEU A 2 -27.71 -27.60 12.62
CA LEU A 2 -26.42 -28.30 12.56
C LEU A 2 -25.33 -27.34 13.05
N LYS A 3 -24.71 -27.67 14.19
CA LYS A 3 -23.41 -27.14 14.59
C LYS A 3 -22.42 -27.53 13.48
N ARG A 4 -22.06 -26.58 12.60
CA ARG A 4 -20.85 -26.69 11.78
C ARG A 4 -19.68 -26.69 12.75
N THR A 5 -19.10 -27.87 12.97
CA THR A 5 -17.81 -28.04 13.62
C THR A 5 -16.81 -27.22 12.83
N MET A 6 -16.31 -26.13 13.42
CA MET A 6 -15.16 -25.41 12.88
C MET A 6 -13.97 -26.35 12.99
N THR A 7 -13.64 -27.06 11.92
CA THR A 7 -12.35 -27.73 11.79
C THR A 7 -11.31 -26.62 11.80
N GLY A 8 -10.60 -26.45 12.92
CA GLY A 8 -9.47 -25.54 13.00
C GLY A 8 -8.48 -25.90 11.90
N HIS A 9 -8.31 -25.01 10.92
CA HIS A 9 -7.32 -25.19 9.88
C HIS A 9 -5.94 -25.00 10.54
N ALA A 10 -5.19 -26.09 10.70
CA ALA A 10 -3.99 -26.12 11.55
C ALA A 10 -2.76 -25.39 10.95
N SER A 11 -2.78 -25.05 9.66
CA SER A 11 -1.63 -24.42 8.99
C SER A 11 -1.75 -22.88 8.98
N PRO A 12 -0.69 -22.15 9.39
CA PRO A 12 -0.69 -20.69 9.40
C PRO A 12 -0.81 -20.12 7.98
N ILE A 13 -1.56 -19.03 7.83
CA ILE A 13 -1.74 -18.33 6.54
C ILE A 13 -0.43 -17.66 6.10
N LEU A 14 0.25 -17.03 7.04
CA LEU A 14 1.53 -16.36 6.83
C LEU A 14 2.64 -17.27 7.34
N THR A 15 3.64 -17.52 6.49
CA THR A 15 4.79 -18.37 6.83
C THR A 15 6.13 -17.66 6.67
N SER A 16 6.13 -16.42 6.19
CA SER A 16 7.32 -15.59 5.97
C SER A 16 7.05 -14.18 6.53
N LEU A 17 8.07 -13.57 7.15
CA LEU A 17 8.02 -12.16 7.54
C LEU A 17 8.00 -11.23 6.32
N LEU A 18 8.52 -11.71 5.17
CA LEU A 18 8.59 -10.99 3.91
C LEU A 18 7.30 -11.05 3.09
N ASP A 19 6.27 -11.79 3.54
CA ASP A 19 4.94 -11.78 2.92
C ASP A 19 4.16 -10.50 3.27
N THR A 20 4.72 -9.38 2.83
CA THR A 20 4.26 -8.01 3.07
C THR A 20 4.73 -7.10 1.94
N ASP A 21 4.13 -5.91 1.83
CA ASP A 21 4.53 -4.94 0.81
C ASP A 21 5.86 -4.26 1.17
N ALA A 22 6.73 -4.02 0.18
CA ALA A 22 8.09 -3.54 0.37
C ALA A 22 8.18 -2.20 1.10
N TYR A 23 7.23 -1.30 0.83
CA TYR A 23 7.15 0.00 1.49
C TYR A 23 6.99 -0.11 3.02
N LYS A 24 6.49 -1.24 3.54
CA LYS A 24 6.42 -1.49 4.98
C LYS A 24 7.80 -1.56 5.61
N LEU A 25 8.72 -2.31 5.00
CA LEU A 25 10.10 -2.43 5.47
C LEU A 25 10.90 -1.15 5.21
N HIS A 26 10.67 -0.48 4.07
CA HIS A 26 11.32 0.81 3.78
C HIS A 26 10.93 1.87 4.81
N MET A 27 9.63 2.03 5.08
CA MET A 27 9.21 2.94 6.15
C MET A 27 9.69 2.47 7.52
N GLN A 28 9.68 1.16 7.82
CA GLN A 28 10.12 0.65 9.12
C GLN A 28 11.57 0.99 9.42
N GLN A 29 12.47 0.87 8.44
CA GLN A 29 13.86 1.29 8.62
C GLN A 29 13.97 2.80 8.88
N ALA A 30 13.27 3.64 8.11
CA ALA A 30 13.25 5.08 8.34
C ALA A 30 12.74 5.45 9.74
N VAL A 31 11.69 4.76 10.21
CA VAL A 31 11.13 4.90 11.56
C VAL A 31 12.11 4.42 12.62
N PHE A 32 12.77 3.29 12.39
CA PHE A 32 13.80 2.73 13.29
C PHE A 32 14.95 3.71 13.49
N HIS A 33 15.49 4.32 12.43
CA HIS A 33 16.62 5.25 12.56
C HIS A 33 16.24 6.61 13.16
N ARG A 34 15.03 7.12 12.89
CA ARG A 34 14.70 8.55 13.16
C ARG A 34 13.61 8.77 14.20
N TYR A 35 12.73 7.80 14.39
CA TYR A 35 11.48 7.94 15.12
C TYR A 35 11.25 6.75 16.06
N TYR A 36 12.34 6.25 16.64
CA TYR A 36 12.35 5.03 17.45
C TYR A 36 11.30 5.06 18.57
N ASP A 37 11.17 6.18 19.27
CA ASP A 37 10.27 6.35 20.42
C ASP A 37 8.85 6.83 20.05
N VAL A 38 8.56 7.03 18.77
CA VAL A 38 7.22 7.44 18.32
C VAL A 38 6.24 6.30 18.51
N THR A 39 5.08 6.61 19.08
CA THR A 39 3.97 5.66 19.25
C THR A 39 2.81 6.01 18.36
N VAL A 40 2.06 5.00 17.93
CA VAL A 40 0.94 5.17 17.01
C VAL A 40 -0.23 4.27 17.39
N ALA A 41 -1.41 4.63 16.90
CA ALA A 41 -2.54 3.72 16.85
C ALA A 41 -3.14 3.70 15.45
N ALA A 42 -3.47 2.49 14.98
CA ALA A 42 -4.13 2.25 13.71
C ALA A 42 -5.42 1.46 13.92
N GLU A 43 -6.39 1.65 13.03
CA GLU A 43 -7.67 0.95 13.11
C GLU A 43 -8.08 0.35 11.76
N PHE A 44 -8.67 -0.83 11.83
CA PHE A 44 -9.33 -1.50 10.72
C PHE A 44 -10.67 -0.85 10.39
N ARG A 45 -10.99 -0.83 9.09
CA ARG A 45 -12.32 -0.48 8.56
C ARG A 45 -12.65 -1.39 7.38
N CYS A 46 -13.86 -1.95 7.41
CA CYS A 46 -14.54 -2.39 6.21
C CYS A 46 -15.37 -1.23 5.66
N ARG A 47 -15.20 -0.89 4.38
CA ARG A 47 -15.87 0.23 3.71
C ARG A 47 -17.13 -0.19 2.93
N GLY A 48 -17.61 -1.42 3.13
CA GLY A 48 -18.87 -1.94 2.58
C GLY A 48 -19.75 -2.54 3.68
N ASP A 49 -20.83 -3.19 3.27
CA ASP A 49 -21.85 -3.75 4.19
C ASP A 49 -21.48 -5.13 4.77
N ASP A 50 -20.23 -5.56 4.59
CA ASP A 50 -19.77 -6.86 5.06
C ASP A 50 -19.70 -6.95 6.60
N LEU A 51 -20.48 -7.86 7.17
CA LEU A 51 -20.42 -8.23 8.58
C LEU A 51 -19.35 -9.29 8.83
N LEU A 52 -18.11 -8.84 9.00
CA LEU A 52 -16.94 -9.71 9.16
C LEU A 52 -16.69 -10.19 10.61
N GLY A 53 -17.51 -9.77 11.58
CA GLY A 53 -17.33 -10.07 13.00
C GLY A 53 -17.42 -11.56 13.33
N LEU A 54 -18.08 -12.36 12.49
CA LEU A 54 -18.17 -13.81 12.65
C LEU A 54 -16.80 -14.52 12.51
N TYR A 55 -15.84 -13.90 11.82
CA TYR A 55 -14.48 -14.42 11.63
C TYR A 55 -13.51 -14.01 12.76
N ALA A 56 -13.96 -13.23 13.75
CA ALA A 56 -13.08 -12.62 14.75
C ALA A 56 -12.26 -13.64 15.57
N ASN A 57 -12.81 -14.82 15.87
CA ASN A 57 -12.08 -15.85 16.64
C ASN A 57 -10.92 -16.43 15.82
N GLU A 58 -11.17 -16.85 14.58
CA GLU A 58 -10.14 -17.38 13.68
C GLU A 58 -9.06 -16.31 13.38
N ILE A 59 -9.47 -15.05 13.20
CA ILE A 59 -8.53 -13.94 13.02
C ILE A 59 -7.63 -13.76 14.24
N ARG A 60 -8.15 -13.87 15.47
CA ARG A 60 -7.33 -13.82 16.69
C ARG A 60 -6.34 -14.97 16.78
N GLU A 61 -6.76 -16.19 16.46
CA GLU A 61 -5.89 -17.36 16.45
C GLU A 61 -4.75 -17.18 15.43
N ALA A 62 -5.08 -16.68 14.24
CA ALA A 62 -4.09 -16.43 13.20
C ALA A 62 -3.14 -15.27 13.55
N ILE A 63 -3.62 -14.18 14.19
CA ILE A 63 -2.75 -13.12 14.75
C ILE A 63 -1.82 -13.68 15.81
N ASN A 64 -2.33 -14.52 16.72
CA ASN A 64 -1.49 -15.15 17.74
C ASN A 64 -0.39 -16.01 17.12
N ALA A 65 -0.68 -16.72 16.01
CA ALA A 65 0.33 -17.50 15.30
C ALA A 65 1.44 -16.64 14.67
N MET A 66 1.16 -15.37 14.34
CA MET A 66 2.18 -14.47 13.75
C MET A 66 3.36 -14.19 14.69
N GLN A 67 3.21 -14.39 16.01
CA GLN A 67 4.31 -14.18 16.98
C GLN A 67 5.54 -15.07 16.72
N THR A 68 5.36 -16.18 16.01
CA THR A 68 6.45 -17.11 15.67
C THR A 68 7.13 -16.77 14.35
N LEU A 69 6.60 -15.81 13.58
CA LEU A 69 7.25 -15.35 12.35
C LEU A 69 8.56 -14.65 12.68
N ALA A 70 9.62 -15.07 12.00
CA ALA A 70 10.97 -14.57 12.15
C ALA A 70 11.59 -14.43 10.77
N LEU A 71 12.47 -13.43 10.61
CA LEU A 71 13.32 -13.36 9.43
C LEU A 71 14.27 -14.55 9.42
N THR A 72 14.21 -15.36 8.37
CA THR A 72 15.13 -16.48 8.16
C THR A 72 16.50 -15.99 7.66
N ASP A 73 17.52 -16.84 7.72
CA ASP A 73 18.87 -16.50 7.24
C ASP A 73 18.90 -16.25 5.73
N ASP A 74 18.11 -16.99 4.96
CA ASP A 74 17.97 -16.79 3.50
C ASP A 74 17.28 -15.45 3.20
N GLU A 75 16.25 -15.09 3.96
CA GLU A 75 15.56 -13.80 3.83
C GLU A 75 16.47 -12.64 4.24
N TYR A 76 17.23 -12.78 5.33
CA TYR A 76 18.23 -11.81 5.75
C TYR A 76 19.29 -11.60 4.66
N THR A 77 19.81 -12.68 4.08
CA THR A 77 20.80 -12.63 3.00
C THR A 77 20.23 -11.95 1.77
N TYR A 78 18.98 -12.27 1.40
CA TYR A 78 18.30 -11.60 0.30
C TYR A 78 18.15 -10.10 0.55
N LEU A 79 17.65 -9.67 1.72
CA LEU A 79 17.51 -8.25 2.03
C LEU A 79 18.87 -7.53 2.06
N SER A 80 19.91 -8.18 2.57
CA SER A 80 21.29 -7.66 2.60
C SER A 80 21.89 -7.47 1.22
N SER A 81 21.42 -8.20 0.20
CA SER A 81 21.86 -8.04 -1.18
C SER A 81 21.25 -6.81 -1.87
N LEU A 82 20.17 -6.25 -1.30
CA LEU A 82 19.48 -5.08 -1.84
C LEU A 82 20.13 -3.79 -1.36
N PRO A 83 20.13 -2.73 -2.18
CA PRO A 83 20.91 -1.52 -1.89
C PRO A 83 20.22 -0.58 -0.89
N PHE A 84 19.04 -0.94 -0.38
CA PHE A 84 18.17 -0.09 0.45
C PHE A 84 18.44 -0.22 1.95
N PHE A 85 18.92 -1.40 2.38
CA PHE A 85 18.87 -1.76 3.80
C PHE A 85 20.20 -1.60 4.51
N HIS A 86 20.16 -1.04 5.71
CA HIS A 86 21.32 -0.91 6.58
C HIS A 86 21.46 -2.13 7.49
N ALA A 87 22.71 -2.51 7.80
CA ALA A 87 22.99 -3.72 8.55
C ALA A 87 22.44 -3.69 9.99
N ASP A 88 22.45 -2.54 10.65
CA ASP A 88 21.88 -2.35 11.99
C ASP A 88 20.37 -2.60 12.01
N TYR A 89 19.64 -2.05 11.04
CA TYR A 89 18.22 -2.33 10.86
C TYR A 89 17.95 -3.82 10.57
N LEU A 90 18.72 -4.46 9.67
CA LEU A 90 18.51 -5.88 9.35
C LEU A 90 18.81 -6.80 10.54
N ASN A 91 19.81 -6.47 11.36
CA ASN A 91 20.10 -7.18 12.59
C ASN A 91 18.94 -7.06 13.58
N TRP A 92 18.39 -5.85 13.76
CA TRP A 92 17.19 -5.65 14.58
C TRP A 92 15.97 -6.40 14.01
N LEU A 93 15.77 -6.40 12.69
CA LEU A 93 14.66 -7.09 12.02
C LEU A 93 14.75 -8.62 12.19
N ARG A 94 15.96 -9.18 12.32
CA ARG A 94 16.17 -10.60 12.61
C ARG A 94 15.63 -11.01 13.98
N ASP A 95 15.72 -10.11 14.94
CA ASP A 95 15.21 -10.30 16.31
C ASP A 95 13.74 -9.88 16.46
N PHE A 96 13.21 -9.08 15.53
CA PHE A 96 11.82 -8.65 15.53
C PHE A 96 10.86 -9.84 15.55
N ARG A 97 9.85 -9.77 16.43
CA ARG A 97 8.69 -10.65 16.45
C ARG A 97 7.45 -9.81 16.57
N TYR A 98 6.38 -10.23 15.88
CA TYR A 98 5.06 -9.66 16.12
C TYR A 98 4.65 -9.88 17.58
N ASN A 99 4.09 -8.83 18.20
CA ASN A 99 3.52 -8.92 19.54
C ASN A 99 1.98 -8.87 19.46
N PRO A 100 1.27 -10.02 19.53
CA PRO A 100 -0.18 -10.07 19.44
C PRO A 100 -0.91 -9.19 20.47
N ALA A 101 -0.28 -8.87 21.60
CA ALA A 101 -0.88 -7.99 22.61
C ALA A 101 -1.12 -6.56 22.10
N GLN A 102 -0.45 -6.15 21.03
CA GLN A 102 -0.68 -4.87 20.35
C GLN A 102 -2.01 -4.84 19.57
N VAL A 103 -2.65 -5.99 19.33
CA VAL A 103 -3.81 -6.10 18.44
C VAL A 103 -5.07 -6.50 19.21
N GLN A 104 -6.03 -5.59 19.28
CA GLN A 104 -7.33 -5.84 19.89
C GLN A 104 -8.37 -6.15 18.81
N VAL A 105 -8.91 -7.37 18.81
CA VAL A 105 -9.93 -7.82 17.84
C VAL A 105 -11.28 -8.04 18.54
N ARG A 106 -12.32 -7.36 18.08
CA ARG A 106 -13.68 -7.43 18.64
C ARG A 106 -14.70 -7.73 17.54
N ASN A 107 -15.73 -8.47 17.90
CA ASN A 107 -16.97 -8.55 17.14
C ASN A 107 -17.97 -7.61 17.82
N HIS A 108 -18.38 -6.55 17.13
CA HIS A 108 -19.32 -5.56 17.62
C HIS A 108 -20.57 -5.59 16.73
N ASN A 109 -21.61 -6.29 17.19
CA ASN A 109 -22.88 -6.45 16.45
C ASN A 109 -22.70 -6.98 15.01
N GLY A 110 -21.76 -7.91 14.80
CA GLY A 110 -21.45 -8.46 13.49
C GLY A 110 -20.38 -7.69 12.72
N HIS A 111 -20.00 -6.48 13.15
CA HIS A 111 -18.87 -5.75 12.58
C HIS A 111 -17.56 -6.22 13.21
N LEU A 112 -16.53 -6.37 12.37
CA LEU A 112 -15.16 -6.65 12.82
C LEU A 112 -14.47 -5.34 13.17
N ASP A 113 -14.15 -5.17 14.45
CA ASP A 113 -13.39 -4.03 14.95
C ASP A 113 -11.97 -4.49 15.32
N ILE A 114 -10.96 -3.85 14.74
CA ILE A 114 -9.55 -4.09 15.10
C ILE A 114 -8.87 -2.76 15.38
N ARG A 115 -8.21 -2.67 16.55
CA ARG A 115 -7.30 -1.59 16.91
C ARG A 115 -5.91 -2.16 17.16
N ILE A 116 -4.91 -1.45 16.68
CA ILE A 116 -3.49 -1.79 16.82
C ILE A 116 -2.80 -0.59 17.46
N ASP A 117 -2.06 -0.79 18.54
CA ASP A 117 -1.36 0.29 19.24
C ASP A 117 0.00 -0.15 19.79
N GLY A 118 0.96 0.78 19.81
CA GLY A 118 2.34 0.50 20.24
C GLY A 118 3.39 1.40 19.57
N PRO A 119 4.69 1.06 19.71
CA PRO A 119 5.77 1.74 19.01
C PRO A 119 5.61 1.65 17.50
N TRP A 120 5.81 2.76 16.79
CA TRP A 120 5.57 2.83 15.33
C TRP A 120 6.44 1.83 14.56
N ARG A 121 7.71 1.70 14.96
CA ARG A 121 8.66 0.72 14.37
C ARG A 121 8.17 -0.73 14.44
N GLU A 122 7.26 -1.06 15.34
CA GLU A 122 6.66 -2.40 15.48
C GLU A 122 5.29 -2.45 14.80
N VAL A 123 4.43 -1.47 15.10
CA VAL A 123 3.05 -1.42 14.62
C VAL A 123 2.96 -1.37 13.09
N ILE A 124 3.92 -0.72 12.44
CA ILE A 124 3.95 -0.48 10.98
C ILE A 124 3.84 -1.75 10.14
N LEU A 125 4.36 -2.88 10.63
CA LEU A 125 4.35 -4.14 9.90
C LEU A 125 3.00 -4.88 9.95
N TRP A 126 2.06 -4.50 10.80
CA TRP A 126 0.78 -5.21 10.90
C TRP A 126 -0.16 -4.97 9.72
N GLU A 127 -0.17 -3.78 9.11
CA GLU A 127 -1.21 -3.40 8.13
C GLU A 127 -1.39 -4.44 7.03
N VAL A 128 -0.32 -4.77 6.31
CA VAL A 128 -0.42 -5.55 5.08
C VAL A 128 -0.70 -7.02 5.36
N PRO A 129 0.07 -7.70 6.23
CA PRO A 129 -0.15 -9.10 6.51
C PRO A 129 -1.49 -9.34 7.20
N LEU A 130 -1.94 -8.44 8.08
CA LEU A 130 -3.25 -8.58 8.73
C LEU A 130 -4.41 -8.40 7.74
N LEU A 131 -4.33 -7.45 6.80
CA LEU A 131 -5.36 -7.32 5.76
C LEU A 131 -5.38 -8.55 4.83
N ALA A 132 -4.21 -9.06 4.43
CA ALA A 132 -4.10 -10.27 3.63
C ALA A 132 -4.67 -11.49 4.35
N LEU A 133 -4.38 -11.65 5.64
CA LEU A 133 -4.91 -12.70 6.51
C LEU A 133 -6.43 -12.61 6.61
N ILE A 134 -7.00 -11.43 6.88
CA ILE A 134 -8.46 -11.23 6.95
C ILE A 134 -9.11 -11.58 5.60
N SER A 135 -8.53 -11.08 4.51
CA SER A 135 -9.01 -11.37 3.15
C SER A 135 -9.06 -12.88 2.90
N GLU A 136 -7.98 -13.58 3.21
CA GLU A 136 -7.86 -15.00 2.95
C GLU A 136 -8.77 -15.86 3.85
N VAL A 137 -8.92 -15.53 5.14
CA VAL A 137 -9.91 -16.17 6.02
C VAL A 137 -11.31 -16.05 5.42
N VAL A 138 -11.71 -14.84 5.04
CA VAL A 138 -13.07 -14.59 4.52
C VAL A 138 -13.30 -15.32 3.20
N HIS A 139 -12.34 -15.28 2.27
CA HIS A 139 -12.46 -15.93 0.98
C HIS A 139 -12.45 -17.46 1.07
N ARG A 140 -11.69 -18.05 1.99
CA ARG A 140 -11.76 -19.50 2.29
C ARG A 140 -13.16 -19.94 2.71
N HIS A 141 -13.85 -19.14 3.52
CA HIS A 141 -15.23 -19.45 3.94
C HIS A 141 -16.29 -19.18 2.87
N ARG A 142 -16.15 -18.07 2.13
CA ARG A 142 -17.16 -17.64 1.14
C ARG A 142 -17.05 -18.37 -0.19
N SER A 143 -15.84 -18.77 -0.57
CA SER A 143 -15.54 -19.31 -1.90
C SER A 143 -14.63 -20.55 -1.81
N PRO A 144 -14.99 -21.58 -1.03
CA PRO A 144 -14.11 -22.73 -0.73
C PRO A 144 -13.74 -23.58 -1.95
N LEU A 145 -14.47 -23.45 -3.06
CA LEU A 145 -14.24 -24.19 -4.30
C LEU A 145 -13.36 -23.41 -5.30
N VAL A 146 -13.02 -22.17 -4.99
CA VAL A 146 -12.18 -21.31 -5.84
C VAL A 146 -10.71 -21.49 -5.47
N GLY A 147 -9.87 -21.73 -6.48
CA GLY A 147 -8.43 -21.90 -6.31
C GLY A 147 -7.61 -21.10 -7.33
N ALA A 148 -6.29 -21.32 -7.30
CA ALA A 148 -5.33 -20.61 -8.14
C ALA A 148 -5.58 -20.83 -9.65
N GLN A 149 -6.01 -22.03 -10.07
CA GLN A 149 -6.25 -22.32 -11.48
C GLN A 149 -7.32 -21.42 -12.08
N GLN A 150 -8.47 -21.27 -11.42
CA GLN A 150 -9.55 -20.40 -11.93
C GLN A 150 -9.11 -18.94 -12.03
N ALA A 151 -8.25 -18.47 -11.12
CA ALA A 151 -7.70 -17.13 -11.18
C ALA A 151 -6.74 -16.96 -12.37
N VAL A 152 -5.86 -17.95 -12.62
CA VAL A 152 -4.93 -17.96 -13.75
C VAL A 152 -5.68 -18.04 -15.08
N ASP A 153 -6.70 -18.89 -15.20
CA ASP A 153 -7.50 -19.00 -16.42
C ASP A 153 -8.16 -17.66 -16.77
N HIS A 154 -8.73 -16.99 -15.77
CA HIS A 154 -9.34 -15.68 -15.97
C HIS A 154 -8.30 -14.60 -16.30
N LEU A 155 -7.13 -14.63 -15.65
CA LEU A 155 -6.01 -13.74 -16.00
C LEU A 155 -5.59 -13.94 -17.46
N GLN A 156 -5.38 -15.16 -17.90
CA GLN A 156 -4.94 -15.47 -19.28
C GLN A 156 -5.93 -14.96 -20.32
N GLN A 157 -7.24 -15.06 -20.06
CA GLN A 157 -8.27 -14.44 -20.92
C GLN A 157 -8.08 -12.92 -21.03
N LYS A 158 -7.89 -12.23 -19.89
CA LYS A 158 -7.65 -10.78 -19.88
C LYS A 158 -6.34 -10.40 -20.58
N LEU A 159 -5.28 -11.17 -20.38
CA LEU A 159 -3.99 -10.93 -21.05
C LEU A 159 -4.10 -11.13 -22.57
N GLY A 160 -4.88 -12.12 -23.02
CA GLY A 160 -5.20 -12.31 -24.43
C GLY A 160 -5.91 -11.11 -25.04
N ALA A 161 -6.96 -10.62 -24.37
CA ALA A 161 -7.69 -9.42 -24.78
C ALA A 161 -6.79 -8.16 -24.77
N PHE A 162 -5.96 -8.00 -23.73
CA PHE A 162 -5.02 -6.88 -23.62
C PHE A 162 -3.99 -6.90 -24.75
N ARG A 163 -3.39 -8.05 -25.05
CA ARG A 163 -2.44 -8.20 -26.17
C ARG A 163 -3.06 -7.82 -27.51
N ALA A 164 -4.32 -8.23 -27.75
CA ALA A 164 -5.04 -7.82 -28.95
C ALA A 164 -5.28 -6.30 -29.00
N ALA A 165 -5.63 -5.68 -27.87
CA ALA A 165 -5.89 -4.24 -27.78
C ALA A 165 -4.65 -3.35 -27.97
N VAL A 166 -3.44 -3.91 -27.80
CA VAL A 166 -2.16 -3.17 -27.89
C VAL A 166 -1.31 -3.56 -29.10
N ALA A 167 -1.83 -4.38 -30.02
CA ALA A 167 -1.07 -4.91 -31.16
C ALA A 167 -0.38 -3.81 -32.00
N ASP A 168 -1.06 -2.67 -32.19
CA ASP A 168 -0.57 -1.52 -32.95
C ASP A 168 -0.08 -0.35 -32.06
N THR A 169 0.15 -0.59 -30.77
CA THR A 169 0.62 0.42 -29.82
C THR A 169 2.08 0.15 -29.45
N ASP A 170 2.94 1.17 -29.49
CA ASP A 170 4.29 1.05 -28.90
C ASP A 170 4.17 0.89 -27.38
N MET A 171 4.45 -0.31 -26.88
CA MET A 171 4.40 -0.66 -25.46
C MET A 171 5.78 -0.67 -24.80
N SER A 172 6.82 -0.16 -25.46
CA SER A 172 8.21 -0.18 -24.95
C SER A 172 8.38 0.54 -23.60
N ARG A 173 7.47 1.47 -23.26
CA ARG A 173 7.46 2.24 -22.01
C ARG A 173 6.33 1.83 -21.05
N PHE A 174 5.49 0.85 -21.40
CA PHE A 174 4.46 0.37 -20.47
C PHE A 174 5.12 -0.45 -19.37
N ARG A 175 4.74 -0.20 -18.11
CA ARG A 175 5.34 -0.81 -16.93
C ARG A 175 4.25 -1.15 -15.92
N LEU A 176 4.17 -2.41 -15.54
CA LEU A 176 3.19 -2.93 -14.56
C LEU A 176 3.90 -3.38 -13.28
N MET A 177 3.28 -3.07 -12.14
CA MET A 177 3.65 -3.58 -10.83
C MET A 177 2.46 -4.29 -10.19
N ASP A 178 2.71 -5.43 -9.54
CA ASP A 178 1.75 -6.06 -8.63
C ASP A 178 1.75 -5.33 -7.28
N PHE A 179 0.61 -4.75 -6.88
CA PHE A 179 0.35 -4.09 -5.60
C PHE A 179 -0.78 -4.80 -4.80
N GLY A 180 -0.94 -6.10 -5.03
CA GLY A 180 -2.15 -6.84 -4.69
C GLY A 180 -2.20 -7.53 -3.34
N THR A 181 -1.15 -7.49 -2.51
CA THR A 181 -1.06 -8.31 -1.29
C THR A 181 -2.19 -8.08 -0.30
N ARG A 182 -2.46 -6.82 0.07
CA ARG A 182 -3.44 -6.46 1.13
C ARG A 182 -4.85 -7.04 0.94
N ARG A 183 -5.27 -7.22 -0.32
CA ARG A 183 -6.64 -7.64 -0.67
C ARG A 183 -6.63 -8.79 -1.67
N ARG A 184 -5.59 -9.64 -1.62
CA ARG A 184 -5.52 -10.86 -2.42
C ARG A 184 -6.59 -11.84 -2.00
N PHE A 185 -7.03 -12.70 -2.91
CA PHE A 185 -7.91 -13.82 -2.57
C PHE A 185 -7.24 -14.77 -1.58
N SER A 186 -6.01 -15.18 -1.90
CA SER A 186 -5.13 -15.95 -1.03
C SER A 186 -3.67 -15.75 -1.45
N HIS A 187 -2.73 -16.17 -0.58
CA HIS A 187 -1.31 -16.25 -0.92
C HIS A 187 -1.07 -17.04 -2.20
N ASP A 188 -1.67 -18.23 -2.32
CA ASP A 188 -1.46 -19.11 -3.47
C ASP A 188 -2.00 -18.51 -4.78
N VAL A 189 -3.12 -17.79 -4.72
CA VAL A 189 -3.65 -17.04 -5.88
C VAL A 189 -2.67 -15.92 -6.27
N GLN A 190 -2.20 -15.11 -5.33
CA GLN A 190 -1.25 -14.03 -5.67
C GLN A 190 0.02 -14.61 -6.28
N ARG A 191 0.60 -15.66 -5.69
CA ARG A 191 1.79 -16.34 -6.22
C ARG A 191 1.57 -16.82 -7.66
N ALA A 192 0.44 -17.48 -7.93
CA ALA A 192 0.12 -18.00 -9.25
C ALA A 192 -0.05 -16.86 -10.28
N ILE A 193 -0.80 -15.82 -9.94
CA ILE A 193 -1.01 -14.64 -10.78
C ILE A 193 0.32 -13.95 -11.12
N VAL A 194 1.18 -13.70 -10.14
CA VAL A 194 2.47 -13.03 -10.35
C VAL A 194 3.44 -13.92 -11.15
N ALA A 195 3.45 -15.23 -10.90
CA ALA A 195 4.25 -16.17 -11.69
C ALA A 195 3.81 -16.20 -13.16
N THR A 196 2.50 -16.25 -13.42
CA THR A 196 1.95 -16.16 -14.78
C THR A 196 2.30 -14.83 -15.44
N LEU A 197 2.19 -13.70 -14.73
CA LEU A 197 2.61 -12.39 -15.26
C LEU A 197 4.11 -12.36 -15.58
N LYS A 198 4.98 -12.93 -14.74
CA LYS A 198 6.43 -13.01 -15.02
C LYS A 198 6.70 -13.78 -16.31
N GLN A 199 5.97 -14.87 -16.55
CA GLN A 199 6.15 -15.72 -17.72
C GLN A 199 5.54 -15.11 -18.99
N ASP A 200 4.33 -14.56 -18.89
CA ASP A 200 3.48 -14.23 -20.03
C ASP A 200 3.27 -12.71 -20.22
N PHE A 201 3.83 -11.84 -19.39
CA PHE A 201 3.59 -10.40 -19.47
C PHE A 201 4.92 -9.62 -19.43
N PRO A 202 5.51 -9.30 -20.60
CA PRO A 202 6.86 -8.72 -20.66
C PRO A 202 6.97 -7.33 -20.03
N TRP A 203 5.83 -6.70 -19.73
CA TRP A 203 5.77 -5.39 -19.11
C TRP A 203 5.68 -5.43 -17.58
N LEU A 204 5.63 -6.61 -16.96
CA LEU A 204 5.77 -6.73 -15.50
C LEU A 204 7.20 -6.35 -15.10
N ILE A 205 7.33 -5.36 -14.22
CA ILE A 205 8.65 -4.92 -13.72
C ILE A 205 8.94 -5.28 -12.27
N GLY A 206 7.93 -5.69 -11.52
CA GLY A 206 8.09 -6.02 -10.10
C GLY A 206 6.79 -6.31 -9.37
N THR A 207 6.93 -6.66 -8.10
CA THR A 207 5.84 -6.85 -7.14
C THR A 207 6.19 -6.11 -5.85
N SER A 208 5.19 -5.57 -5.16
CA SER A 208 5.39 -5.03 -3.82
C SER A 208 5.68 -6.12 -2.80
N ASN A 209 5.29 -7.37 -3.03
CA ASN A 209 5.45 -8.43 -2.05
C ASN A 209 6.91 -8.90 -1.98
N TYR A 210 7.59 -8.72 -0.84
CA TYR A 210 9.01 -9.07 -0.72
C TYR A 210 9.29 -10.58 -0.83
N ASP A 211 8.40 -11.44 -0.31
CA ASP A 211 8.55 -12.89 -0.43
C ASP A 211 8.40 -13.35 -1.88
N LEU A 212 7.41 -12.83 -2.61
CA LEU A 212 7.26 -13.13 -4.04
C LEU A 212 8.40 -12.52 -4.87
N ALA A 213 8.85 -11.31 -4.57
CA ALA A 213 10.01 -10.70 -5.23
C ALA A 213 11.24 -11.60 -5.11
N ARG A 214 11.51 -12.13 -3.91
CA ARG A 214 12.61 -13.07 -3.66
C ARG A 214 12.42 -14.40 -4.39
N ARG A 215 11.27 -15.06 -4.22
CA ARG A 215 11.01 -16.41 -4.76
C ARG A 215 10.90 -16.44 -6.28
N LEU A 216 10.40 -15.36 -6.87
CA LEU A 216 10.20 -15.23 -8.31
C LEU A 216 11.26 -14.35 -8.96
N GLU A 217 12.34 -13.97 -8.26
CA GLU A 217 13.43 -13.13 -8.81
C GLU A 217 12.90 -11.88 -9.54
N LEU A 218 11.97 -11.18 -8.91
CA LEU A 218 11.38 -9.94 -9.39
C LEU A 218 11.93 -8.76 -8.58
N THR A 219 11.91 -7.58 -9.18
CA THR A 219 12.25 -6.35 -8.46
C THR A 219 11.21 -6.07 -7.37
N PRO A 220 11.61 -5.90 -6.10
CA PRO A 220 10.70 -5.42 -5.07
C PRO A 220 10.40 -3.94 -5.29
N VAL A 221 9.11 -3.57 -5.31
CA VAL A 221 8.68 -2.19 -5.62
C VAL A 221 7.82 -1.59 -4.52
N GLY A 222 8.08 -0.34 -4.18
CA GLY A 222 7.38 0.39 -3.12
C GLY A 222 8.26 1.52 -2.61
N THR A 223 7.64 2.59 -2.11
CA THR A 223 8.37 3.71 -1.51
C THR A 223 7.80 4.00 -0.14
N GLN A 224 6.84 4.91 -0.07
CA GLN A 224 6.18 5.38 1.15
C GLN A 224 4.66 5.33 1.02
N ALA A 225 3.95 5.41 2.15
CA ALA A 225 2.50 5.46 2.21
C ALA A 225 2.00 6.67 2.99
N HIS A 226 0.68 6.87 3.03
CA HIS A 226 0.08 8.03 3.72
C HIS A 226 0.45 8.09 5.19
N GLU A 227 0.67 6.95 5.86
CA GLU A 227 1.03 6.92 7.27
C GLU A 227 2.30 7.71 7.59
N TRP A 228 3.27 7.74 6.66
CA TRP A 228 4.50 8.52 6.80
C TRP A 228 4.15 10.01 6.94
N PHE A 229 3.43 10.55 5.96
CA PHE A 229 2.98 11.95 5.97
C PHE A 229 2.01 12.25 7.12
N GLN A 230 1.14 11.29 7.48
CA GLN A 230 0.20 11.43 8.59
C GLN A 230 0.92 11.54 9.94
N ALA A 231 1.91 10.67 10.21
CA ALA A 231 2.67 10.70 11.45
C ALA A 231 3.39 12.04 11.65
N PHE A 232 3.91 12.63 10.56
CA PHE A 232 4.59 13.93 10.60
C PHE A 232 3.69 15.10 11.01
N GLN A 233 2.37 14.94 10.97
CA GLN A 233 1.44 15.94 11.50
C GLN A 233 1.57 16.09 13.03
N GLN A 234 2.15 15.09 13.72
CA GLN A 234 2.42 15.09 15.16
C GLN A 234 3.91 14.98 15.51
N ILE A 235 4.79 14.82 14.52
CA ILE A 235 6.26 14.83 14.70
C ILE A 235 6.83 16.22 14.37
N SER A 236 6.35 16.85 13.29
CA SER A 236 6.81 18.19 12.92
C SER A 236 6.31 19.23 13.93
N PRO A 237 7.17 20.14 14.43
CA PRO A 237 6.75 21.21 15.33
C PRO A 237 5.72 22.16 14.71
N VAL A 238 5.72 22.30 13.37
CA VAL A 238 4.81 23.18 12.63
C VAL A 238 3.98 22.32 11.68
N LEU A 239 2.66 22.28 11.91
CA LEU A 239 1.73 21.45 11.14
C LEU A 239 1.77 21.74 9.64
N ALA A 240 1.85 23.02 9.24
CA ALA A 240 1.96 23.42 7.83
C ALA A 240 3.24 22.92 7.15
N ASN A 241 4.28 22.59 7.92
CA ASN A 241 5.54 22.05 7.42
C ASN A 241 5.61 20.52 7.49
N SER A 242 4.56 19.84 7.96
CA SER A 242 4.60 18.38 8.18
C SER A 242 4.92 17.62 6.90
N GLN A 243 4.38 18.04 5.76
CA GLN A 243 4.61 17.40 4.47
C GLN A 243 6.04 17.62 3.97
N ARG A 244 6.58 18.84 4.06
CA ARG A 244 7.98 19.13 3.72
C ARG A 244 8.96 18.35 4.60
N ALA A 245 8.68 18.30 5.90
CA ALA A 245 9.49 17.54 6.86
C ALA A 245 9.48 16.05 6.53
N ALA A 246 8.32 15.49 6.16
CA ALA A 246 8.21 14.10 5.71
C ALA A 246 9.00 13.84 4.42
N LEU A 247 8.91 14.74 3.43
CA LEU A 247 9.67 14.63 2.18
C LEU A 247 11.18 14.68 2.41
N GLN A 248 11.63 15.58 3.28
CA GLN A 248 13.05 15.73 3.60
C GLN A 248 13.56 14.51 4.37
N ALA A 249 12.85 14.07 5.41
CA ALA A 249 13.27 12.92 6.20
C ALA A 249 13.36 11.62 5.38
N TRP A 250 12.48 11.45 4.39
CA TRP A 250 12.56 10.33 3.45
C TRP A 250 13.82 10.40 2.59
N LEU A 251 14.16 11.59 2.09
CA LEU A 251 15.37 11.85 1.33
C LEU A 251 16.66 11.80 2.17
N ASP A 252 16.57 12.03 3.47
CA ASP A 252 17.70 11.87 4.39
C ASP A 252 17.98 10.39 4.67
N GLU A 253 16.98 9.51 4.57
CA GLU A 253 17.11 8.06 4.72
C GLU A 253 17.49 7.40 3.38
N TYR A 254 16.82 7.81 2.31
CA TYR A 254 16.94 7.24 0.97
C TYR A 254 17.31 8.32 -0.05
N ASP A 255 18.58 8.70 -0.07
CA ASP A 255 19.04 9.86 -0.85
C ASP A 255 18.71 9.77 -2.35
N ASN A 256 19.14 8.70 -3.01
CA ASN A 256 18.99 8.49 -4.45
C ASN A 256 18.21 7.20 -4.79
N GLN A 257 17.46 6.67 -3.82
CA GLN A 257 16.69 5.44 -3.94
C GLN A 257 15.26 5.67 -3.46
N LEU A 258 14.33 4.81 -3.89
CA LEU A 258 12.93 4.84 -3.41
C LEU A 258 12.27 6.23 -3.55
N GLY A 259 12.65 6.98 -4.59
CA GLY A 259 12.37 8.40 -4.75
C GLY A 259 11.02 8.71 -5.42
N ILE A 260 9.95 8.00 -5.07
CA ILE A 260 8.59 8.30 -5.53
C ILE A 260 7.79 8.92 -4.38
N ALA A 261 7.35 10.18 -4.54
CA ALA A 261 6.57 10.89 -3.54
C ALA A 261 5.07 10.67 -3.70
N LEU A 262 4.39 10.40 -2.58
CA LEU A 262 2.93 10.32 -2.53
C LEU A 262 2.33 11.71 -2.35
N THR A 263 1.33 12.05 -3.14
CA THR A 263 0.91 13.45 -3.35
C THR A 263 -0.39 13.85 -2.65
N ASP A 264 -1.15 12.88 -2.15
CA ASP A 264 -2.55 13.07 -1.74
C ASP A 264 -2.79 12.81 -0.24
N CYS A 265 -1.78 12.94 0.62
CA CYS A 265 -2.04 12.95 2.07
C CYS A 265 -2.90 14.16 2.45
N ILE A 266 -2.55 15.31 1.88
CA ILE A 266 -3.30 16.57 2.00
C ILE A 266 -4.17 16.77 0.76
N ALA A 267 -3.59 17.23 -0.35
CA ALA A 267 -4.21 17.41 -1.66
C ALA A 267 -3.09 17.71 -2.66
N MET A 268 -3.27 17.38 -3.93
CA MET A 268 -2.25 17.62 -4.97
C MET A 268 -1.80 19.09 -5.02
N ASP A 269 -2.72 20.05 -4.93
CA ASP A 269 -2.36 21.47 -4.98
C ASP A 269 -1.54 21.91 -3.76
N ALA A 270 -1.81 21.35 -2.58
CA ALA A 270 -1.02 21.61 -1.38
C ALA A 270 0.36 20.93 -1.48
N PHE A 271 0.42 19.75 -2.09
CA PHE A 271 1.67 19.05 -2.38
C PHE A 271 2.57 19.86 -3.31
N LEU A 272 2.05 20.37 -4.43
CA LEU A 272 2.84 21.14 -5.39
C LEU A 272 3.42 22.43 -4.79
N ARG A 273 2.70 23.10 -3.87
CA ARG A 273 3.23 24.26 -3.13
C ARG A 273 4.47 23.92 -2.27
N ASP A 274 4.55 22.68 -1.80
CA ASP A 274 5.67 22.20 -0.99
C ASP A 274 6.77 21.56 -1.82
N PHE A 275 6.45 21.11 -3.03
CA PHE A 275 7.33 20.36 -3.91
C PHE A 275 8.16 21.27 -4.84
N GLY A 276 8.92 22.20 -4.26
CA GLY A 276 9.80 23.11 -5.01
C GLY A 276 10.98 22.40 -5.71
N VAL A 277 11.82 23.16 -6.42
CA VAL A 277 12.93 22.65 -7.25
C VAL A 277 13.86 21.67 -6.52
N ASN A 278 14.14 21.88 -5.23
CA ASN A 278 15.03 21.00 -4.46
C ASN A 278 14.45 19.58 -4.35
N PHE A 279 13.16 19.44 -4.06
CA PHE A 279 12.50 18.14 -3.99
C PHE A 279 12.23 17.58 -5.38
N ALA A 280 11.74 18.41 -6.30
CA ALA A 280 11.42 18.00 -7.66
C ALA A 280 12.64 17.44 -8.42
N SER A 281 13.83 17.98 -8.16
CA SER A 281 15.07 17.48 -8.75
C SER A 281 15.53 16.14 -8.15
N ARG A 282 15.40 15.96 -6.82
CA ARG A 282 15.88 14.76 -6.12
C ARG A 282 14.93 13.56 -6.18
N TYR A 283 13.62 13.80 -6.10
CA TYR A 283 12.64 12.73 -6.29
C TYR A 283 12.61 12.31 -7.77
N GLN A 284 12.58 11.00 -8.00
CA GLN A 284 12.44 10.37 -9.32
C GLN A 284 11.04 10.58 -9.91
N GLY A 285 10.03 10.80 -9.07
CA GLY A 285 8.66 10.86 -9.53
C GLY A 285 7.61 11.04 -8.44
N LEU A 286 6.35 11.02 -8.87
CA LEU A 286 5.17 11.20 -8.04
C LEU A 286 4.21 10.02 -8.16
N ARG A 287 3.41 9.77 -7.11
CA ARG A 287 2.37 8.73 -7.10
C ARG A 287 0.97 9.33 -6.94
N HIS A 288 0.07 8.86 -7.80
CA HIS A 288 -1.37 9.09 -7.78
C HIS A 288 -2.10 7.98 -7.01
N ASP A 289 -2.91 8.36 -6.03
CA ASP A 289 -3.73 7.46 -5.20
C ASP A 289 -5.15 8.01 -4.91
N SER A 290 -5.52 9.18 -5.46
CA SER A 290 -6.88 9.73 -5.37
C SER A 290 -7.12 10.84 -6.39
N GLY A 291 -8.39 11.10 -6.71
CA GLY A 291 -8.79 12.15 -7.66
C GLY A 291 -8.72 11.68 -9.13
N ASP A 292 -9.05 12.56 -10.07
CA ASP A 292 -8.94 12.26 -11.50
C ASP A 292 -7.46 12.09 -11.90
N PRO A 293 -7.04 10.92 -12.42
CA PRO A 293 -5.65 10.69 -12.81
C PRO A 293 -5.18 11.58 -13.96
N ILE A 294 -6.09 12.02 -14.85
CA ILE A 294 -5.73 12.92 -15.95
C ILE A 294 -5.42 14.32 -15.42
N GLU A 295 -6.35 14.93 -14.67
CA GLU A 295 -6.09 16.22 -14.01
C GLU A 295 -4.83 16.20 -13.14
N TRP A 296 -4.66 15.15 -12.33
CA TRP A 296 -3.47 15.00 -11.50
C TRP A 296 -2.17 14.93 -12.32
N GLY A 297 -2.17 14.16 -13.41
CA GLY A 297 -1.01 14.00 -14.27
C GLY A 297 -0.65 15.30 -14.98
N GLU A 298 -1.65 16.03 -15.50
CA GLU A 298 -1.43 17.35 -16.10
C GLU A 298 -0.85 18.35 -15.09
N LYS A 299 -1.36 18.39 -13.86
CA LYS A 299 -0.80 19.22 -12.79
C LYS A 299 0.66 18.86 -12.50
N ALA A 300 1.00 17.57 -12.47
CA ALA A 300 2.38 17.13 -12.24
C ALA A 300 3.31 17.56 -13.38
N LEU A 301 2.91 17.38 -14.64
CA LEU A 301 3.72 17.77 -15.80
C LEU A 301 3.94 19.28 -15.86
N ALA A 302 2.86 20.07 -15.73
CA ALA A 302 2.93 21.53 -15.72
C ALA A 302 3.83 22.06 -14.59
N HIS A 303 3.82 21.40 -13.42
CA HIS A 303 4.68 21.76 -12.31
C HIS A 303 6.16 21.51 -12.60
N TYR A 304 6.50 20.35 -13.18
CA TYR A 304 7.88 20.09 -13.61
C TYR A 304 8.35 21.10 -14.66
N GLU A 305 7.52 21.40 -15.66
CA GLU A 305 7.81 22.40 -16.69
C GLU A 305 8.03 23.79 -16.09
N THR A 306 7.18 24.21 -15.14
CA THR A 306 7.32 25.50 -14.43
C THR A 306 8.63 25.60 -13.64
N LEU A 307 9.15 24.46 -13.17
CA LEU A 307 10.44 24.37 -12.48
C LEU A 307 11.64 24.18 -13.42
N GLY A 308 11.42 24.14 -14.74
CA GLY A 308 12.47 23.90 -15.75
C GLY A 308 13.00 22.47 -15.76
N ILE A 309 12.21 21.51 -15.28
CA ILE A 309 12.56 20.08 -15.24
C ILE A 309 11.85 19.38 -16.41
N ASP A 310 12.62 18.64 -17.21
CA ASP A 310 12.06 17.82 -18.29
C ASP A 310 11.18 16.69 -17.72
N PRO A 311 9.86 16.67 -17.97
CA PRO A 311 8.98 15.63 -17.46
C PRO A 311 9.34 14.22 -17.96
N LEU A 312 10.01 14.05 -19.11
CA LEU A 312 10.47 12.74 -19.59
C LEU A 312 11.55 12.10 -18.70
N SER A 313 12.23 12.91 -17.89
CA SER A 313 13.19 12.45 -16.87
C SER A 313 12.52 11.96 -15.58
N LYS A 314 11.20 12.16 -15.44
CA LYS A 314 10.42 11.86 -14.23
C LYS A 314 9.45 10.71 -14.45
N THR A 315 8.99 10.15 -13.33
CA THR A 315 8.06 9.02 -13.30
C THR A 315 6.74 9.39 -12.64
N LEU A 316 5.63 9.06 -13.28
CA LEU A 316 4.30 9.09 -12.67
C LEU A 316 3.83 7.66 -12.40
N VAL A 317 3.60 7.35 -11.12
CA VAL A 317 3.07 6.06 -10.68
C VAL A 317 1.56 6.20 -10.44
N PHE A 318 0.75 5.45 -11.16
CA PHE A 318 -0.71 5.42 -10.96
C PHE A 318 -1.10 4.15 -10.21
N SER A 319 -1.85 4.28 -9.11
CA SER A 319 -2.23 3.12 -8.29
C SER A 319 -3.63 3.19 -7.64
N ASP A 320 -4.47 4.18 -7.97
CA ASP A 320 -5.84 4.25 -7.43
C ASP A 320 -6.78 3.25 -8.13
N ASN A 321 -6.89 2.05 -7.56
CA ASN A 321 -7.85 1.01 -7.96
C ASN A 321 -7.95 0.77 -9.48
N LEU A 322 -6.78 0.69 -10.13
CA LEU A 322 -6.67 0.46 -11.57
C LEU A 322 -7.05 -0.96 -11.97
N ASP A 323 -7.39 -1.11 -13.24
CA ASP A 323 -7.39 -2.34 -14.03
C ASP A 323 -6.51 -2.14 -15.27
N LEU A 324 -6.32 -3.18 -16.09
CA LEU A 324 -5.45 -3.11 -17.28
C LEU A 324 -5.95 -2.10 -18.32
N ASP A 325 -7.27 -1.94 -18.48
CA ASP A 325 -7.86 -1.04 -19.47
C ASP A 325 -7.63 0.42 -19.07
N LYS A 326 -7.85 0.77 -17.81
CA LYS A 326 -7.53 2.10 -17.26
C LYS A 326 -6.03 2.40 -17.36
N ALA A 327 -5.18 1.42 -17.06
CA ALA A 327 -3.73 1.57 -17.20
C ALA A 327 -3.34 1.85 -18.66
N LEU A 328 -3.94 1.14 -19.62
CA LEU A 328 -3.70 1.38 -21.06
C LEU A 328 -4.19 2.76 -21.50
N ALA A 329 -5.36 3.21 -21.03
CA ALA A 329 -5.88 4.53 -21.35
C ALA A 329 -4.94 5.64 -20.84
N LEU A 330 -4.45 5.52 -19.61
CA LEU A 330 -3.46 6.45 -19.04
C LEU A 330 -2.12 6.38 -19.76
N TYR A 331 -1.67 5.19 -20.16
CA TYR A 331 -0.46 5.01 -20.95
C TYR A 331 -0.54 5.73 -22.30
N ARG A 332 -1.67 5.58 -23.01
CA ARG A 332 -1.90 6.29 -24.29
C ARG A 332 -1.87 7.80 -24.13
N TYR A 333 -2.32 8.30 -22.97
CA TYR A 333 -2.37 9.73 -22.69
C TYR A 333 -1.00 10.32 -22.26
N PHE A 334 -0.26 9.61 -21.40
CA PHE A 334 0.96 10.14 -20.77
C PHE A 334 2.28 9.52 -21.25
N GLY A 335 2.26 8.34 -21.86
CA GLY A 335 3.47 7.53 -22.12
C GLY A 335 4.51 8.16 -23.05
N GLN A 336 4.14 9.20 -23.80
CA GLN A 336 5.05 10.00 -24.64
C GLN A 336 5.53 11.30 -23.97
N ARG A 337 5.04 11.63 -22.77
CA ARG A 337 5.32 12.89 -22.07
C ARG A 337 6.10 12.69 -20.77
N THR A 338 6.04 11.50 -20.18
CA THR A 338 6.72 11.14 -18.93
C THR A 338 6.90 9.62 -18.87
N GLN A 339 7.79 9.13 -18.00
CA GLN A 339 7.76 7.71 -17.63
C GLN A 339 6.48 7.45 -16.83
N VAL A 340 5.83 6.32 -17.08
CA VAL A 340 4.61 5.91 -16.37
C VAL A 340 4.73 4.48 -15.86
N VAL A 341 4.20 4.25 -14.66
CA VAL A 341 4.15 2.92 -14.04
C VAL A 341 2.78 2.71 -13.42
N PHE A 342 2.22 1.53 -13.60
CA PHE A 342 0.88 1.19 -13.13
C PHE A 342 0.97 0.14 -12.02
N GLY A 343 0.58 0.52 -10.80
CA GLY A 343 0.43 -0.40 -9.68
C GLY A 343 -0.99 -0.93 -9.63
N ILE A 344 -1.20 -2.21 -9.96
CA ILE A 344 -2.52 -2.82 -9.91
C ILE A 344 -2.59 -3.78 -8.72
N GLY A 345 -3.61 -3.61 -7.89
CA GLY A 345 -3.83 -4.44 -6.71
C GLY A 345 -4.93 -5.48 -6.92
N THR A 346 -6.07 -5.27 -6.27
CA THR A 346 -7.20 -6.21 -6.21
C THR A 346 -7.69 -6.72 -7.57
N ARG A 347 -7.62 -5.90 -8.64
CA ARG A 347 -8.01 -6.29 -10.01
C ARG A 347 -7.04 -7.28 -10.68
N LEU A 348 -5.91 -7.59 -10.03
CA LEU A 348 -5.05 -8.73 -10.35
C LEU A 348 -5.28 -9.89 -9.38
N THR A 349 -5.17 -9.63 -8.06
CA THR A 349 -4.98 -10.69 -7.06
C THR A 349 -6.27 -11.22 -6.42
N CYS A 350 -7.42 -10.64 -6.76
CA CYS A 350 -8.74 -11.08 -6.32
C CYS A 350 -9.80 -10.91 -7.43
N ASP A 351 -9.39 -10.85 -8.69
CA ASP A 351 -10.31 -10.77 -9.83
C ASP A 351 -10.61 -12.18 -10.32
N ILE A 352 -11.60 -12.83 -9.71
CA ILE A 352 -12.02 -14.20 -10.03
C ILE A 352 -13.54 -14.21 -10.25
N PRO A 353 -14.05 -14.82 -11.33
CA PRO A 353 -15.48 -14.89 -11.59
C PRO A 353 -16.27 -15.44 -10.40
N GLY A 354 -17.32 -14.73 -9.99
CA GLY A 354 -18.17 -15.11 -8.85
C GLY A 354 -17.60 -14.75 -7.47
N VAL A 355 -16.41 -14.15 -7.39
CA VAL A 355 -15.81 -13.67 -6.14
C VAL A 355 -15.94 -12.15 -6.06
N THR A 356 -16.41 -11.66 -4.91
CA THR A 356 -16.42 -10.21 -4.61
C THR A 356 -15.27 -9.89 -3.66
N PRO A 357 -14.29 -9.07 -4.06
CA PRO A 357 -13.19 -8.67 -3.19
C PRO A 357 -13.65 -7.84 -1.99
N LEU A 358 -12.96 -7.97 -0.87
CA LEU A 358 -13.22 -7.14 0.30
C LEU A 358 -12.72 -5.71 0.12
N ASN A 359 -13.52 -4.73 0.54
CA ASN A 359 -13.09 -3.33 0.65
C ASN A 359 -12.64 -3.01 2.07
N ILE A 360 -11.48 -3.54 2.45
CA ILE A 360 -10.90 -3.41 3.80
C ILE A 360 -9.63 -2.55 3.80
N VAL A 361 -9.43 -1.82 4.89
CA VAL A 361 -8.23 -1.00 5.13
C VAL A 361 -7.85 -1.01 6.61
N ILE A 362 -6.56 -0.83 6.90
CA ILE A 362 -6.08 -0.37 8.21
C ILE A 362 -5.47 1.01 7.99
N LYS A 363 -5.79 1.97 8.87
CA LYS A 363 -5.33 3.36 8.73
C LYS A 363 -4.81 3.88 10.06
N LEU A 364 -3.75 4.70 9.96
CA LEU A 364 -3.22 5.45 11.09
C LEU A 364 -4.29 6.44 11.58
N MET A 365 -4.58 6.37 12.88
CA MET A 365 -5.59 7.20 13.55
C MET A 365 -4.93 8.20 14.50
N GLU A 366 -3.87 7.78 15.19
CA GLU A 366 -3.16 8.57 16.18
C GLU A 366 -1.64 8.41 16.02
N CYS A 367 -0.90 9.49 16.34
CA CYS A 367 0.55 9.51 16.48
C CYS A 367 0.88 10.33 17.75
N ASN A 368 1.71 9.79 18.64
CA ASN A 368 2.03 10.37 19.96
C ASN A 368 0.78 10.79 20.76
N GLY A 369 -0.25 9.92 20.77
CA GLY A 369 -1.51 10.15 21.47
C GLY A 369 -2.39 11.27 20.87
N LYS A 370 -2.05 11.80 19.70
CA LYS A 370 -2.77 12.89 19.03
C LYS A 370 -3.31 12.45 17.67
N PRO A 371 -4.45 13.01 17.22
CA PRO A 371 -5.09 12.60 15.97
C PRO A 371 -4.23 12.91 14.74
N VAL A 372 -4.33 12.07 13.71
CA VAL A 372 -3.81 12.32 12.36
C VAL A 372 -4.91 12.18 11.33
N ALA A 373 -4.70 12.69 10.11
CA ALA A 373 -5.72 12.64 9.05
C ALA A 373 -5.12 12.56 7.64
N LYS A 374 -5.80 11.82 6.75
CA LYS A 374 -5.69 11.94 5.29
C LYS A 374 -6.90 12.73 4.78
N LEU A 375 -6.66 13.80 4.02
CA LEU A 375 -7.72 14.58 3.38
C LEU A 375 -7.99 14.07 1.96
N SER A 376 -6.95 13.92 1.13
CA SER A 376 -6.99 13.46 -0.26
C SER A 376 -7.78 14.35 -1.23
N ASP A 377 -7.61 14.09 -2.53
CA ASP A 377 -8.30 14.79 -3.61
C ASP A 377 -9.68 14.18 -3.92
N SER A 378 -10.08 13.12 -3.21
CA SER A 378 -11.45 12.56 -3.28
C SER A 378 -12.25 12.90 -2.02
N PRO A 379 -13.38 13.63 -2.14
CA PRO A 379 -14.27 13.88 -1.00
C PRO A 379 -14.73 12.60 -0.29
N GLY A 380 -15.01 12.68 1.01
CA GLY A 380 -15.60 11.58 1.78
C GLY A 380 -14.65 10.45 2.20
N LYS A 381 -13.35 10.52 1.86
CA LYS A 381 -12.36 9.49 2.25
C LYS A 381 -11.68 9.74 3.61
N THR A 382 -11.98 10.84 4.30
CA THR A 382 -11.39 11.17 5.62
C THR A 382 -11.96 10.29 6.73
N ILE A 383 -11.10 9.55 7.44
CA ILE A 383 -11.48 8.63 8.54
C ILE A 383 -11.27 9.27 9.93
N CYS A 384 -10.55 10.38 10.02
CA CYS A 384 -10.24 11.05 11.28
C CYS A 384 -11.52 11.39 12.06
N ARG A 385 -11.56 11.00 13.34
CA ARG A 385 -12.71 11.19 14.24
C ARG A 385 -12.67 12.53 14.99
N ASP A 386 -11.65 13.35 14.79
CA ASP A 386 -11.51 14.67 15.40
C ASP A 386 -11.76 15.78 14.35
N PRO A 387 -12.98 16.35 14.31
CA PRO A 387 -13.30 17.44 13.39
C PRO A 387 -12.49 18.72 13.65
N ALA A 388 -12.04 18.96 14.89
CA ALA A 388 -11.22 20.12 15.22
C ALA A 388 -9.84 19.98 14.60
N PHE A 389 -9.24 18.80 14.69
CA PHE A 389 -7.97 18.52 14.03
C PHE A 389 -8.08 18.61 12.50
N VAL A 390 -9.14 18.07 11.89
CA VAL A 390 -9.37 18.20 10.44
C VAL A 390 -9.48 19.68 10.02
N ARG A 391 -10.17 20.53 10.80
CA ARG A 391 -10.23 21.98 10.55
C ARG A 391 -8.86 22.64 10.69
N ALA A 392 -8.09 22.28 11.72
CA ALA A 392 -6.75 22.80 11.93
C ALA A 392 -5.81 22.43 10.77
N LEU A 393 -5.88 21.17 10.29
CA LEU A 393 -5.11 20.69 9.16
C LEU A 393 -5.46 21.44 7.87
N ARG A 394 -6.76 21.61 7.57
CA ARG A 394 -7.19 22.42 6.41
C ARG A 394 -6.71 23.86 6.48
N LYS A 395 -6.80 24.48 7.67
CA LYS A 395 -6.32 25.85 7.89
C LYS A 395 -4.81 25.95 7.72
N ALA A 396 -4.05 24.99 8.23
CA ALA A 396 -2.59 24.97 8.14
C ALA A 396 -2.09 24.88 6.69
N PHE A 397 -2.83 24.19 5.82
CA PHE A 397 -2.51 24.04 4.40
C PHE A 397 -3.31 24.97 3.47
N ASP A 398 -4.02 25.96 4.01
CA ASP A 398 -4.86 26.91 3.26
C ASP A 398 -5.82 26.23 2.25
N LEU A 399 -6.50 25.18 2.71
CA LEU A 399 -7.48 24.46 1.90
C LEU A 399 -8.89 25.00 2.09
N PRO A 400 -9.71 25.07 1.03
CA PRO A 400 -11.11 25.44 1.17
C PRO A 400 -11.84 24.45 2.11
N LEU A 401 -12.80 24.98 2.87
CA LEU A 401 -13.68 24.14 3.67
C LEU A 401 -14.59 23.34 2.73
N VAL A 402 -14.63 22.02 2.91
CA VAL A 402 -15.55 21.16 2.15
C VAL A 402 -16.98 21.60 2.49
N LYS A 403 -17.69 22.13 1.50
CA LYS A 403 -19.14 22.35 1.63
C LYS A 403 -19.77 20.98 1.90
N LYS A 404 -20.61 20.86 2.93
CA LYS A 404 -21.42 19.64 3.12
C LYS A 404 -22.09 19.33 1.78
N ALA A 405 -21.86 18.13 1.25
CA ALA A 405 -22.67 17.63 0.16
C ALA A 405 -24.12 17.62 0.68
N SER A 406 -24.97 18.41 0.03
CA SER A 406 -26.40 18.52 0.30
C SER A 406 -27.11 17.23 -0.05
#